data_AF-A0A817IU06-F1
#
_entry.id   AF-A0A817IU06-F1
#
_cell.length_a   1.000
_cell.length_b   1.000
_cell.length_c   1.000
_cell.angle_alpha   90.00
_cell.angle_beta   90.00
_cell.angle_gamma   90.00
#
_symmetry.space_group_name_H-M   'P 1'
#
loop_
_entity.id
_entity.type
_entity.pdbx_description
1 polymer ?
#
loop_
_entity_poly.entity_id
_entity_poly.type
_entity_poly.pdbx_seq_one_letter_code
_entity_poly.pdbx_strand_id
1 'polypeptide(L)'
;MASTRQQKPCVGCQNGVVTCTGCEKRFCFSHFTEHRQELEKRMDEVVHEHNQLRDALNPQGTAHYLLSRIDKWEQTSIQKIKDTAEQARTDLQACLDRTKHRLTDSLGSMTEQLKSRQASTAYTEKELDG
;
A
#
# COMPACT_ATOMS: atom_id res chain seq x y z
N MET A 1 -59.65 15.44 53.91
CA MET A 1 -59.43 14.58 52.73
C MET A 1 -58.02 14.84 52.23
N ALA A 2 -57.03 14.08 52.74
CA ALA A 2 -55.63 14.25 52.34
C ALA A 2 -55.44 13.58 50.97
N SER A 3 -55.20 14.38 49.93
CA SER A 3 -54.96 13.87 48.57
C SER A 3 -53.53 13.36 48.49
N THR A 4 -53.36 12.04 48.54
CA THR A 4 -52.08 11.36 48.39
C THR A 4 -51.59 11.57 46.96
N ARG A 5 -50.67 12.53 46.75
CA ARG A 5 -49.91 12.65 45.49
C ARG A 5 -49.14 11.34 45.30
N GLN A 6 -49.61 10.50 44.37
CA GLN A 6 -48.86 9.34 43.89
C GLN A 6 -47.56 9.85 43.25
N GLN A 7 -46.49 9.94 44.04
CA GLN A 7 -45.17 10.31 43.52
C GLN A 7 -44.68 9.14 42.67
N LYS A 8 -44.32 9.40 41.40
CA LYS A 8 -43.74 8.37 40.53
C LYS A 8 -42.48 7.80 41.21
N PRO A 9 -42.34 6.45 41.31
CA PRO A 9 -41.15 5.83 41.88
C PRO A 9 -39.92 6.12 41.02
N CYS A 10 -38.74 5.87 41.57
CA CYS A 10 -37.50 5.95 40.80
C CYS A 10 -37.48 4.90 39.68
N VAL A 11 -36.82 5.19 38.56
CA VAL A 11 -36.73 4.22 37.45
C VAL A 11 -35.90 2.99 37.82
N GLY A 12 -34.88 3.14 38.69
CA GLY A 12 -34.07 2.02 39.19
C GLY A 12 -34.51 1.44 40.54
N CYS A 13 -35.39 2.12 41.29
CA CYS A 13 -35.86 1.67 42.61
C CYS A 13 -37.18 2.36 43.01
N GLN A 14 -37.79 2.01 44.13
CA GLN A 14 -39.10 2.60 44.50
C GLN A 14 -39.05 4.02 45.08
N ASN A 15 -37.86 4.57 45.38
CA ASN A 15 -37.70 5.83 46.11
C ASN A 15 -37.23 7.01 45.21
N GLY A 16 -38.15 7.64 44.47
CA GLY A 16 -37.84 8.74 43.55
C GLY A 16 -37.95 10.13 44.17
N VAL A 17 -36.84 10.88 44.24
CA VAL A 17 -36.76 12.22 44.86
C VAL A 17 -36.54 13.33 43.81
N VAL A 18 -35.77 13.03 42.76
CA VAL A 18 -35.36 13.99 41.72
C VAL A 18 -36.00 13.60 40.39
N THR A 19 -36.46 14.59 39.61
CA THR A 19 -36.97 14.37 38.25
C THR A 19 -36.00 14.95 37.23
N CYS A 20 -35.58 14.16 36.24
CA CYS A 20 -34.89 14.67 35.07
C CYS A 20 -35.92 15.32 34.13
N THR A 21 -35.81 16.62 33.86
CA THR A 21 -36.74 17.35 32.98
C THR A 21 -36.59 16.94 31.52
N GLY A 22 -35.38 16.57 31.08
CA GLY A 22 -35.14 16.14 29.70
C GLY A 22 -35.68 14.75 29.38
N CYS A 23 -35.73 13.85 30.37
CA CYS A 23 -36.23 12.48 30.19
C CYS A 23 -37.62 12.24 30.80
N GLU A 24 -38.17 13.22 31.52
CA GLU A 24 -39.42 13.15 32.29
C GLU A 24 -39.50 11.97 33.29
N LYS A 25 -38.34 11.48 33.74
CA LYS A 25 -38.18 10.31 34.62
C LYS A 25 -37.77 10.73 36.04
N ARG A 26 -38.27 10.02 37.06
CA ARG A 26 -37.85 10.20 38.47
C ARG A 26 -36.76 9.23 38.85
N PHE A 27 -35.85 9.68 39.70
CA PHE A 27 -34.69 8.92 40.17
C PHE A 27 -34.45 9.20 41.67
N CYS A 28 -33.85 8.24 42.37
CA CYS A 28 -33.16 8.53 43.63
C CYS A 28 -31.82 9.21 43.30
N PHE A 29 -31.11 9.73 44.30
CA PHE A 29 -29.84 10.40 44.07
C PHE A 29 -28.80 9.52 43.37
N SER A 30 -28.66 8.25 43.77
CA SER A 30 -27.70 7.33 43.14
C SER A 30 -28.02 7.05 41.67
N HIS A 31 -29.26 6.64 41.38
CA HIS A 31 -29.68 6.36 40.00
C HIS A 31 -29.73 7.62 39.13
N PHE A 32 -29.86 8.82 39.73
CA PHE A 32 -29.74 10.08 39.00
C PHE A 32 -28.28 10.36 38.60
N THR A 33 -27.32 10.08 39.49
CA THR A 33 -25.89 10.20 39.17
C THR A 33 -25.48 9.21 38.09
N GLU A 34 -25.91 7.95 38.19
CA GLU A 34 -25.68 6.94 37.15
C GLU A 34 -26.29 7.34 35.81
N HIS A 35 -27.54 7.83 35.82
CA HIS A 35 -28.20 8.35 34.61
C HIS A 35 -27.41 9.51 33.97
N ARG A 36 -26.87 10.42 34.79
CA ARG A 36 -26.05 11.53 34.30
C ARG A 36 -24.73 11.05 33.70
N GLN A 37 -24.07 10.08 34.32
CA GLN A 37 -22.84 9.48 33.80
C GLN A 37 -23.08 8.75 32.47
N GLU A 38 -24.21 8.05 32.34
CA GLU A 38 -24.60 7.42 31.08
C GLU A 38 -24.84 8.46 29.97
N LEU A 39 -25.48 9.58 30.29
CA LEU A 39 -25.69 10.68 29.34
C LEU A 39 -24.37 11.33 28.90
N GLU A 40 -23.43 11.52 29.82
CA GLU A 40 -22.09 12.04 29.53
C GLU A 40 -21.35 11.12 28.56
N LYS A 41 -21.36 9.81 28.83
CA LYS A 41 -20.77 8.81 27.93
C LYS A 41 -21.38 8.83 26.53
N ARG A 42 -22.72 8.92 26.44
CA ARG A 42 -23.41 9.02 25.13
C ARG A 42 -23.07 10.32 24.40
N MET A 43 -22.87 11.41 25.12
CA MET A 43 -22.46 12.68 24.52
C MET A 43 -21.03 12.60 23.98
N ASP A 44 -20.12 11.95 24.71
CA ASP A 44 -18.75 11.70 24.23
C ASP A 44 -18.74 10.84 22.96
N GLU A 45 -19.61 9.81 22.89
CA GLU A 45 -19.80 8.98 21.69
C GLU A 45 -20.28 9.83 20.51
N VAL A 46 -21.29 10.70 20.69
CA VAL A 46 -21.79 11.60 19.64
C VAL A 46 -20.70 12.60 19.18
N VAL A 47 -19.92 13.16 20.11
CA VAL A 47 -18.81 14.06 19.77
C VAL A 47 -17.71 13.32 19.00
N HIS A 48 -17.43 12.07 19.37
CA HIS A 48 -16.47 11.23 18.68
C HIS A 48 -16.92 10.93 17.24
N GLU A 49 -18.15 10.47 17.05
CA GLU A 49 -18.73 10.20 15.73
C GLU A 49 -18.76 11.46 14.85
N HIS A 50 -19.13 12.60 15.42
CA HIS A 50 -19.10 13.89 14.72
C HIS A 50 -17.69 14.25 14.23
N ASN A 51 -16.67 14.07 15.06
CA ASN A 51 -15.28 14.34 14.67
C ASN A 51 -14.79 13.38 13.58
N GLN A 52 -15.13 12.09 13.68
CA GLN A 52 -14.81 11.11 12.64
C GLN A 52 -15.47 11.47 11.29
N LEU A 53 -16.74 11.88 11.32
CA LEU A 53 -17.44 12.32 10.12
C LEU A 53 -16.80 13.58 9.53
N ARG A 54 -16.46 14.57 10.36
CA ARG A 54 -15.75 15.77 9.94
C ARG A 54 -14.40 15.45 9.29
N ASP A 55 -13.66 14.51 9.86
CA ASP A 55 -12.34 14.12 9.35
C ASP A 55 -12.47 13.29 8.06
N ALA A 56 -13.46 12.41 7.96
CA ALA A 56 -13.77 11.67 6.73
C ALA A 56 -14.26 12.59 5.60
N LEU A 57 -14.97 13.66 5.96
CA LEU A 57 -15.43 14.69 5.03
C LEU A 57 -14.35 15.72 4.72
N ASN A 58 -13.16 15.66 5.34
CA ASN A 58 -12.07 16.59 5.06
C ASN A 58 -11.43 16.26 3.69
N PRO A 59 -11.71 17.05 2.63
CA PRO A 59 -11.27 16.75 1.28
C PRO A 59 -9.75 16.83 1.13
N GLN A 60 -9.04 17.52 2.05
CA GLN A 60 -7.58 17.58 2.04
C GLN A 60 -6.94 16.20 2.31
N GLY A 61 -7.54 15.37 3.18
CA GLY A 61 -7.04 14.02 3.47
C GLY A 61 -7.18 13.09 2.28
N THR A 62 -8.33 13.11 1.62
CA THR A 62 -8.62 12.30 0.43
C THR A 62 -7.79 12.75 -0.79
N ALA A 63 -7.64 14.05 -1.00
CA ALA A 63 -6.78 14.59 -2.06
C ALA A 63 -5.30 14.20 -1.81
N HIS A 64 -4.81 14.34 -0.58
CA HIS A 64 -3.44 13.93 -0.22
C HIS A 64 -3.21 12.43 -0.41
N TYR A 65 -4.20 11.59 -0.07
CA TYR A 65 -4.14 10.14 -0.31
C TYR A 65 -4.10 9.79 -1.79
N LEU A 66 -4.95 10.41 -2.62
CA LEU A 66 -4.98 10.16 -4.06
C LEU A 66 -3.68 10.63 -4.74
N LEU A 67 -3.17 11.81 -4.37
CA LEU A 67 -1.86 12.29 -4.84
C LEU A 67 -0.73 11.34 -4.45
N SER A 68 -0.69 10.89 -3.19
CA SER A 68 0.30 9.91 -2.72
C SER A 68 0.25 8.58 -3.52
N ARG A 69 -0.95 8.15 -3.94
CA ARG A 69 -1.10 6.97 -4.79
C ARG A 69 -0.59 7.19 -6.21
N ILE A 70 -0.82 8.38 -6.76
CA ILE A 70 -0.29 8.77 -8.08
C ILE A 70 1.25 8.78 -8.01
N ASP A 71 1.84 9.43 -7.01
CA ASP A 71 3.30 9.47 -6.82
C ASP A 71 3.90 8.06 -6.70
N LYS A 72 3.26 7.19 -5.91
CA LYS A 72 3.71 5.80 -5.75
C LYS A 72 3.62 5.02 -7.07
N TRP A 73 2.54 5.21 -7.83
CA TRP A 73 2.37 4.58 -9.13
C TRP A 73 3.43 5.07 -10.13
N GLU A 74 3.72 6.37 -10.14
CA GLU A 74 4.74 6.98 -11.00
C GLU A 74 6.12 6.42 -10.67
N GLN A 75 6.53 6.47 -9.40
CA GLN A 75 7.83 5.94 -8.95
C GLN A 75 7.99 4.44 -9.29
N THR A 76 6.96 3.64 -9.03
CA THR A 76 6.97 2.21 -9.35
C THR A 76 7.10 1.96 -10.86
N SER A 77 6.42 2.77 -11.67
CA SER A 77 6.46 2.64 -13.13
C SER A 77 7.81 3.04 -13.70
N ILE A 78 8.39 4.15 -13.23
CA ILE A 78 9.73 4.58 -13.60
C ILE A 78 10.76 3.49 -13.26
N GLN A 79 10.67 2.90 -12.07
CA GLN A 79 11.60 1.85 -11.67
C GLN A 79 11.50 0.63 -12.59
N LYS A 80 10.29 0.15 -12.89
CA LYS A 80 10.10 -0.98 -13.81
C LYS A 80 10.67 -0.71 -15.20
N ILE A 81 10.50 0.50 -15.72
CA ILE A 81 11.05 0.89 -17.03
C ILE A 81 12.57 0.86 -16.98
N LYS A 82 13.18 1.39 -15.91
CA LYS A 82 14.64 1.38 -15.72
C LYS A 82 15.18 -0.04 -15.62
N ASP A 83 14.57 -0.89 -14.79
CA ASP A 83 14.98 -2.28 -14.61
C ASP A 83 14.92 -3.06 -15.92
N THR A 84 13.81 -2.90 -16.66
CA THR A 84 13.64 -3.55 -17.97
C THR A 84 14.67 -3.07 -18.99
N ALA A 85 14.93 -1.77 -19.04
CA ALA A 85 15.94 -1.21 -19.93
C ALA A 85 17.35 -1.71 -19.59
N GLU A 86 17.67 -1.84 -18.30
CA GLU A 86 18.97 -2.32 -17.85
C GLU A 86 19.16 -3.81 -18.13
N GLN A 87 18.12 -4.61 -17.95
CA GLN A 87 18.14 -6.02 -18.34
C GLN A 87 18.38 -6.16 -19.85
N ALA A 88 17.67 -5.39 -20.67
CA ALA A 88 17.85 -5.42 -22.12
C ALA A 88 19.28 -5.03 -22.55
N ARG A 89 19.89 -4.03 -21.91
CA ARG A 89 21.29 -3.66 -22.15
C ARG A 89 22.25 -4.78 -21.77
N THR A 90 22.04 -5.40 -20.61
CA THR A 90 22.87 -6.51 -20.11
C THR A 90 22.79 -7.71 -21.05
N ASP A 91 21.58 -8.07 -21.49
CA ASP A 91 21.36 -9.19 -22.41
C ASP A 91 22.02 -8.94 -23.77
N LEU A 92 21.91 -7.71 -24.30
CA LEU A 92 22.56 -7.32 -25.53
C LEU A 92 24.09 -7.41 -25.41
N GLN A 93 24.66 -6.90 -24.33
CA GLN A 93 26.10 -6.98 -24.08
C GLN A 93 26.58 -8.43 -24.03
N ALA A 94 25.88 -9.28 -23.28
CA ALA A 94 26.21 -10.71 -23.20
C ALA A 94 26.12 -11.41 -24.57
N CYS A 95 25.15 -11.04 -25.40
CA CYS A 95 25.02 -11.56 -26.77
C CYS A 95 26.18 -11.12 -27.67
N LEU A 96 26.58 -9.85 -27.58
CA LEU A 96 27.72 -9.31 -28.32
C LEU A 96 29.02 -9.98 -27.89
N ASP A 97 29.25 -10.15 -26.59
CA ASP A 97 30.45 -10.79 -26.06
C ASP A 97 30.54 -12.26 -26.49
N ARG A 98 29.41 -13.00 -26.44
CA ARG A 98 29.34 -14.37 -26.94
C ARG A 98 29.64 -14.45 -28.44
N THR A 99 29.09 -13.52 -29.22
CA THR A 99 29.31 -13.48 -30.68
C THR A 99 30.77 -13.19 -30.99
N LYS A 100 31.38 -12.22 -30.29
CA LYS A 100 32.80 -11.88 -30.41
C LYS A 100 33.69 -13.06 -30.07
N HIS A 101 33.39 -13.76 -28.97
CA HIS A 101 34.16 -14.94 -28.57
C HIS A 101 34.10 -16.04 -29.64
N ARG A 102 32.90 -16.39 -30.10
CA ARG A 102 32.71 -17.38 -31.16
C ARG A 102 33.44 -17.02 -32.46
N LEU A 103 33.41 -15.76 -32.86
CA LEU A 103 34.15 -15.28 -34.03
C LEU A 103 35.66 -15.40 -33.83
N THR A 104 36.15 -15.05 -32.63
CA THR A 104 37.58 -15.15 -32.28
C THR A 104 38.04 -16.61 -32.31
N ASP A 105 37.26 -17.53 -31.75
CA ASP A 105 37.58 -18.96 -31.75
C ASP A 105 37.58 -19.55 -33.16
N SER A 106 36.58 -19.20 -33.97
CA SER A 106 36.50 -19.62 -35.37
C SER A 106 37.69 -19.11 -36.17
N LEU A 107 38.07 -17.85 -35.99
CA LEU A 107 39.23 -17.26 -36.68
C LEU A 107 40.53 -17.89 -36.20
N GLY A 108 40.65 -18.21 -34.91
CA GLY A 108 41.78 -18.95 -34.33
C GLY A 108 41.94 -20.32 -34.98
N SER A 109 40.86 -21.11 -35.04
CA SER A 109 40.84 -22.42 -35.70
C SER A 109 41.21 -22.33 -37.18
N MET A 110 40.66 -21.35 -37.92
CA MET A 110 41.05 -21.13 -39.32
C MET A 110 42.53 -20.78 -39.46
N THR A 111 43.07 -19.96 -38.55
CA THR A 111 44.48 -19.58 -38.54
C THR A 111 45.39 -20.79 -38.30
N GLU A 112 45.02 -21.67 -37.37
CA GLU A 112 45.74 -22.92 -37.11
C GLU A 112 45.70 -23.86 -38.31
N GLN A 113 44.55 -23.99 -38.98
CA GLN A 113 44.42 -24.77 -40.20
C GLN A 113 45.30 -24.21 -41.32
N LEU A 114 45.31 -22.89 -41.52
CA LEU A 114 46.18 -22.24 -42.51
C LEU A 114 47.67 -22.47 -42.22
N LYS A 115 48.10 -22.31 -40.97
CA LYS A 115 49.49 -22.58 -40.56
C LYS A 115 49.88 -24.04 -40.76
N SER A 116 48.98 -24.97 -40.43
CA SER A 116 49.22 -26.40 -40.59
C SER A 116 49.38 -26.78 -42.06
N ARG A 117 48.53 -26.20 -42.94
CA ARG A 117 48.65 -26.36 -44.39
C ARG A 117 49.94 -25.74 -44.91
N GLN A 118 50.30 -24.53 -44.48
CA GLN A 118 51.56 -23.87 -44.85
C GLN A 118 52.80 -24.70 -44.42
N ALA A 119 52.77 -25.30 -43.24
CA ALA A 119 53.88 -26.13 -42.75
C ALA A 119 54.04 -27.46 -43.50
N SER A 120 52.97 -27.99 -44.12
CA SER A 120 53.05 -29.25 -44.87
C SER A 120 53.70 -29.11 -46.25
N THR A 121 54.00 -27.90 -46.73
CA THR A 121 54.63 -27.59 -48.04
C THR A 121 53.96 -28.24 -49.26
N ALA A 122 52.78 -28.81 -49.09
CA ALA A 122 52.03 -29.53 -50.11
C ALA A 122 50.84 -28.67 -50.52
N TYR A 123 51.09 -27.69 -51.39
CA TYR A 123 50.03 -26.93 -52.03
C TYR A 123 50.30 -26.89 -53.53
N THR A 124 49.25 -27.08 -54.33
CA THR A 124 49.29 -27.01 -55.79
C THR A 124 48.47 -25.82 -56.26
N GLU A 125 48.85 -25.22 -57.39
CA GLU A 125 48.26 -24.00 -57.97
C GLU A 125 46.72 -24.06 -58.08
N LYS A 126 46.15 -25.27 -58.22
CA LYS A 126 44.69 -25.52 -58.26
C LYS A 126 43.94 -25.26 -56.96
N GLU A 127 44.64 -25.14 -55.82
CA GLU A 127 44.01 -24.88 -54.52
C GLU A 127 43.90 -23.38 -54.19
N LEU A 128 44.46 -22.51 -55.05
CA LEU A 128 44.42 -21.05 -54.90
C LEU A 128 43.37 -20.39 -55.81
N ASP A 129 42.91 -21.09 -56.84
CA ASP A 129 41.84 -20.67 -57.77
C ASP A 129 40.52 -21.39 -57.43
N GLY A 130 39.77 -20.85 -56.45
CA GLY A 130 38.44 -21.37 -56.07
C GLY A 130 37.63 -20.38 -55.26
#